data_AF-A0A2Z5UPH0-F1
#
_entry.id   AF-A0A2Z5UPH0-F1
#
_cell.length_a   1.000
_cell.length_b   1.000
_cell.length_c   1.000
_cell.angle_alpha   90.00
_cell.angle_beta   90.00
_cell.angle_gamma   90.00
#
_symmetry.space_group_name_H-M   'P 1'
#
loop_
_entity.id
_entity.type
_entity.pdbx_description
1 polymer ?
#
loop_
_entity_poly.entity_id
_entity_poly.type
_entity_poly.pdbx_seq_one_letter_code
_entity_poly.pdbx_strand_id
1 'polypeptide(L)'
;MKAVSFALALIAVSFAVPAGAAPTYMTCVFTNSEGTRSEVKITADEGAGTVSVLVPKTGYTVRMAGTFTPDRVVFKDDMLDYGISRVDLTATRTIRMINSTDRGKCSVDPAPKRAF
;
A
#
# COMPACT_ATOMS: atom_id res chain seq x y z
N MET A 1 54.60 -8.73 -39.52
CA MET A 1 54.24 -9.11 -38.13
C MET A 1 54.18 -7.82 -37.33
N LYS A 2 53.13 -7.37 -36.66
CA LYS A 2 51.84 -7.93 -36.19
C LYS A 2 50.86 -6.73 -36.09
N ALA A 3 49.63 -6.88 -36.56
CA ALA A 3 48.56 -5.93 -36.29
C ALA A 3 48.04 -6.19 -34.86
N VAL A 4 48.06 -5.16 -34.00
CA VAL A 4 47.46 -5.22 -32.66
C VAL A 4 46.04 -4.71 -32.79
N SER A 5 45.09 -5.64 -32.81
CA SER A 5 43.65 -5.35 -32.83
C SER A 5 43.21 -5.02 -31.41
N PHE A 6 42.87 -3.76 -31.14
CA PHE A 6 42.28 -3.32 -29.87
C PHE A 6 40.78 -3.63 -29.91
N ALA A 7 40.39 -4.74 -29.29
CA ALA A 7 38.98 -5.08 -29.08
C ALA A 7 38.37 -4.11 -28.06
N LEU A 8 37.47 -3.26 -28.52
CA LEU A 8 36.70 -2.32 -27.70
C LEU A 8 35.61 -3.09 -26.95
N ALA A 9 35.83 -3.37 -25.66
CA ALA A 9 34.82 -3.98 -24.80
C ALA A 9 33.74 -2.93 -24.44
N LEU A 10 32.57 -3.04 -25.06
CA LEU A 10 31.36 -2.31 -24.65
C LEU A 10 30.88 -2.85 -23.30
N ILE A 11 31.21 -2.15 -22.22
CA ILE A 11 30.62 -2.37 -20.90
C ILE A 11 29.23 -1.75 -20.92
N ALA A 12 28.20 -2.57 -21.18
CA ALA A 12 26.81 -2.19 -20.98
C ALA A 12 26.54 -2.07 -19.47
N VAL A 13 26.62 -0.86 -18.94
CA VAL A 13 26.21 -0.56 -17.56
C VAL A 13 24.68 -0.57 -17.54
N SER A 14 24.12 -1.72 -17.20
CA SER A 14 22.70 -1.87 -16.91
C SER A 14 22.41 -1.19 -15.58
N PHE A 15 22.00 0.07 -15.61
CA PHE A 15 21.44 0.73 -14.44
C PHE A 15 20.12 0.03 -14.10
N ALA A 16 20.13 -0.81 -13.07
CA ALA A 16 18.92 -1.32 -12.46
C ALA A 16 18.19 -0.14 -11.80
N VAL A 17 17.28 0.49 -12.53
CA VAL A 17 16.33 1.43 -11.92
C VAL A 17 15.51 0.59 -10.95
N PRO A 18 15.52 0.87 -9.63
CA PRO A 18 14.58 0.20 -8.73
C PRO A 18 13.19 0.53 -9.26
N ALA A 19 12.47 -0.47 -9.74
CA ALA A 19 11.08 -0.33 -10.13
C ALA A 19 10.31 -0.02 -8.86
N GLY A 20 10.20 1.27 -8.51
CA GLY A 20 9.35 1.71 -7.41
C GLY A 20 7.96 1.19 -7.68
N ALA A 21 7.48 0.30 -6.81
CA ALA A 21 6.15 -0.26 -6.96
C ALA A 21 5.14 0.89 -7.01
N ALA A 22 4.33 0.95 -8.08
CA ALA A 22 3.28 1.95 -8.19
C ALA A 22 2.32 1.82 -7.00
N PRO A 23 1.75 2.94 -6.49
CA PRO A 23 0.81 2.86 -5.39
C PRO A 23 -0.40 1.99 -5.74
N THR A 24 -0.82 1.16 -4.79
CA THR A 24 -2.03 0.33 -4.88
C THR A 24 -3.20 1.06 -4.24
N TYR A 25 -4.27 1.25 -5.00
CA TYR A 25 -5.51 1.89 -4.54
C TYR A 25 -6.51 0.80 -4.18
N MET A 26 -7.18 0.94 -3.05
CA MET A 26 -8.11 -0.04 -2.54
C MET A 26 -9.32 0.62 -1.89
N THR A 27 -10.46 -0.04 -2.01
CA THR A 27 -11.65 0.25 -1.21
C THR A 27 -11.88 -0.92 -0.26
N CYS A 28 -11.85 -0.65 1.04
CA CYS A 28 -12.02 -1.63 2.10
C CYS A 28 -13.35 -1.40 2.82
N VAL A 29 -14.14 -2.47 2.98
CA VAL A 29 -15.37 -2.43 3.75
C VAL A 29 -15.19 -3.21 5.03
N PHE A 30 -15.21 -2.51 6.16
CA PHE A 30 -15.15 -3.10 7.51
C PHE A 30 -16.56 -3.29 8.05
N THR A 31 -16.78 -4.39 8.76
CA THR A 31 -18.02 -4.67 9.48
C THR A 31 -17.70 -4.80 10.96
N ASN A 32 -18.32 -3.96 11.80
CA ASN A 32 -18.16 -4.04 13.25
C ASN A 32 -19.02 -5.16 13.86
N SER A 33 -18.91 -5.37 15.16
CA SER A 33 -19.69 -6.38 15.90
C SER A 33 -21.21 -6.20 15.83
N GLU A 34 -21.68 -4.98 15.55
CA GLU A 34 -23.10 -4.63 15.41
C GLU A 34 -23.60 -4.79 13.96
N GLY A 35 -22.75 -5.26 13.04
CA GLY A 35 -23.09 -5.41 11.62
C GLY A 35 -23.04 -4.11 10.81
N THR A 36 -22.62 -3.01 11.41
CA THR A 36 -22.49 -1.72 10.71
C THR A 36 -21.29 -1.76 9.76
N ARG A 37 -21.54 -1.43 8.50
CA ARG A 37 -20.52 -1.39 7.45
C ARG A 37 -19.90 0.00 7.33
N SER A 38 -18.58 0.06 7.26
CA SER A 38 -17.81 1.28 7.06
C SER A 38 -16.88 1.14 5.86
N GLU A 39 -17.06 2.00 4.86
CA GLU A 39 -16.17 2.08 3.71
C GLU A 39 -14.96 2.98 4.03
N VAL A 40 -13.77 2.51 3.64
CA VAL A 40 -12.51 3.21 3.82
C VAL A 40 -11.69 3.04 2.53
N LYS A 41 -11.25 4.14 1.94
CA LYS A 41 -10.34 4.15 0.80
C LYS A 41 -8.91 4.17 1.30
N ILE A 42 -8.08 3.28 0.76
CA ILE A 42 -6.70 3.09 1.19
C ILE A 42 -5.79 3.17 -0.02
N THR A 43 -4.69 3.91 0.10
CA THR A 43 -3.62 3.95 -0.90
C THR A 43 -2.34 3.45 -0.25
N ALA A 44 -1.84 2.33 -0.72
CA ALA A 44 -0.61 1.71 -0.23
C ALA A 44 0.53 2.01 -1.21
N ASP A 45 1.48 2.84 -0.78
CA ASP A 45 2.65 3.25 -1.55
C ASP A 45 3.90 2.62 -0.94
N GLU A 46 4.23 1.41 -1.44
CA GLU A 46 5.38 0.62 -0.98
C GLU A 46 6.70 1.28 -1.33
N GLY A 47 6.77 1.96 -2.48
CA GLY A 47 7.97 2.72 -2.90
C GLY A 47 8.28 3.88 -1.95
N ALA A 48 7.26 4.55 -1.42
CA ALA A 48 7.42 5.60 -0.43
C ALA A 48 7.38 5.12 1.03
N GLY A 49 7.07 3.84 1.28
CA GLY A 49 6.90 3.29 2.63
C GLY A 49 5.72 3.88 3.40
N THR A 50 4.62 4.22 2.72
CA THR A 50 3.49 4.94 3.32
C THR A 50 2.13 4.37 2.93
N VAL A 51 1.14 4.60 3.80
CA VAL A 51 -0.26 4.28 3.53
C VAL A 51 -1.11 5.52 3.81
N SER A 52 -1.94 5.91 2.84
CA SER A 52 -2.95 6.95 3.01
C SER A 52 -4.32 6.31 3.21
N VAL A 53 -5.10 6.88 4.13
CA VAL A 53 -6.48 6.47 4.41
C VAL A 53 -7.40 7.65 4.20
N LEU A 54 -8.52 7.44 3.52
CA LEU A 54 -9.64 8.36 3.37
C LEU A 54 -10.91 7.65 3.83
N VAL A 55 -11.67 8.26 4.73
CA VAL A 55 -13.02 7.81 5.12
C VAL A 55 -14.03 8.68 4.37
N PRO A 56 -14.65 8.19 3.28
CA PRO A 56 -15.47 9.04 2.42
C PRO A 56 -16.65 9.69 3.15
N LYS A 57 -17.23 8.98 4.13
CA LYS A 57 -18.39 9.45 4.90
C LYS A 57 -18.09 10.72 5.72
N THR A 58 -16.86 10.87 6.21
CA THR A 58 -16.48 11.99 7.09
C THR A 58 -15.49 12.96 6.43
N GLY A 59 -14.90 12.57 5.29
CA GLY A 59 -13.78 13.29 4.67
C GLY A 59 -12.46 13.15 5.43
N TYR A 60 -12.43 12.41 6.55
CA TYR A 60 -11.20 12.20 7.32
C TYR A 60 -10.14 11.56 6.44
N THR A 61 -8.97 12.20 6.41
CA THR A 61 -7.82 11.75 5.62
C THR A 61 -6.57 11.78 6.48
N VAL A 62 -5.77 10.73 6.40
CA VAL A 62 -4.49 10.64 7.12
C VAL A 62 -3.48 9.86 6.29
N ARG A 63 -2.21 10.25 6.39
CA ARG A 63 -1.07 9.52 5.81
C ARG A 63 -0.20 8.99 6.94
N MET A 64 0.15 7.72 6.87
CA MET A 64 0.88 6.99 7.90
C MET A 64 2.10 6.29 7.29
N ALA A 65 3.10 6.01 8.13
CA ALA A 65 4.15 5.06 7.76
C ALA A 65 3.55 3.65 7.68
N GLY A 66 3.93 2.90 6.64
CA GLY A 66 3.51 1.51 6.45
C GLY A 66 4.71 0.57 6.57
N THR A 67 4.52 -0.57 7.20
CA THR A 67 5.46 -1.69 7.11
C THR A 67 4.93 -2.70 6.12
N PHE A 68 5.72 -2.97 5.09
CA PHE A 68 5.35 -3.84 3.97
C PHE A 68 6.17 -5.13 4.05
N THR A 69 5.49 -6.26 4.18
CA THR A 69 6.05 -7.60 3.99
C THR A 69 5.45 -8.20 2.72
N PRO A 70 5.97 -9.33 2.19
CA PRO A 70 5.41 -9.93 0.98
C PRO A 70 3.91 -10.26 1.07
N ASP A 71 3.44 -10.60 2.26
CA ASP A 71 2.09 -11.10 2.52
C ASP A 71 1.19 -10.10 3.26
N ARG A 72 1.74 -9.01 3.82
CA ARG A 72 0.99 -8.11 4.68
C ARG A 72 1.48 -6.66 4.60
N VAL A 73 0.54 -5.74 4.83
CA VAL A 73 0.84 -4.33 5.13
C VAL A 73 0.25 -4.00 6.49
N VAL A 74 1.04 -3.40 7.37
CA VAL A 74 0.57 -2.89 8.67
C VAL A 74 0.90 -1.43 8.82
N PHE A 75 -0.02 -0.67 9.41
CA PHE A 75 0.09 0.77 9.60
C PHE A 75 -0.84 1.19 10.74
N LYS A 76 -0.55 2.33 11.37
CA LYS A 76 -1.31 2.79 12.54
C LYS A 76 -1.26 4.30 12.68
N ASP A 77 -2.31 4.86 13.26
CA ASP A 77 -2.33 6.22 13.80
C ASP A 77 -2.39 6.17 15.34
N ASP A 78 -2.85 7.24 15.98
CA ASP A 78 -2.98 7.35 17.44
C ASP A 78 -4.15 6.54 18.03
N MET A 79 -5.13 6.13 17.21
CA MET A 79 -6.33 5.45 17.67
C MET A 79 -6.52 4.06 17.08
N LEU A 80 -5.98 3.80 15.90
CA LEU A 80 -6.31 2.64 15.07
C LEU A 80 -5.04 1.91 14.63
N ASP A 81 -5.06 0.59 14.79
CA ASP A 81 -4.06 -0.31 14.20
C ASP A 81 -4.70 -1.04 13.02
N TYR A 82 -4.10 -0.93 11.85
CA TYR A 82 -4.57 -1.58 10.64
C TYR A 82 -3.63 -2.71 10.20
N GLY A 83 -4.23 -3.73 9.61
CA GLY A 83 -3.52 -4.76 8.86
C GLY A 83 -4.28 -5.13 7.60
N ILE A 84 -3.57 -5.30 6.50
CA ILE A 84 -4.13 -5.77 5.22
C ILE A 84 -3.28 -6.93 4.73
N SER A 85 -3.91 -8.05 4.43
CA SER A 85 -3.29 -9.17 3.72
C SER A 85 -3.13 -8.80 2.24
N ARG A 86 -1.91 -8.92 1.73
CA ARG A 86 -1.58 -8.69 0.31
C ARG A 86 -1.94 -9.88 -0.58
N VAL A 87 -2.24 -11.04 0.03
CA VAL A 87 -2.53 -12.29 -0.68
C VAL A 87 -4.02 -12.40 -0.99
N ASP A 88 -4.86 -12.09 -0.01
CA ASP A 88 -6.31 -12.28 -0.12
C ASP A 88 -7.12 -11.00 0.14
N LEU A 89 -6.48 -9.86 0.39
CA LEU A 89 -7.14 -8.56 0.61
C LEU A 89 -8.08 -8.54 1.82
N THR A 90 -7.89 -9.45 2.78
CA THR A 90 -8.54 -9.33 4.09
C THR A 90 -7.91 -8.19 4.88
N ALA A 91 -8.75 -7.41 5.56
CA ALA A 91 -8.32 -6.29 6.38
C ALA A 91 -8.79 -6.44 7.82
N THR A 92 -7.98 -5.96 8.75
CA THR A 92 -8.32 -5.84 10.17
C THR A 92 -8.07 -4.41 10.62
N ARG A 93 -8.94 -3.91 11.48
CA ARG A 93 -8.79 -2.62 12.13
C ARG A 93 -9.07 -2.78 13.62
N THR A 94 -8.09 -2.51 14.46
CA THR A 94 -8.25 -2.52 15.92
C THR A 94 -8.37 -1.10 16.43
N ILE A 95 -9.44 -0.81 17.16
CA ILE A 95 -9.69 0.46 17.82
C ILE A 95 -9.08 0.40 19.22
N ARG A 96 -7.93 1.04 19.41
CA ARG A 96 -7.11 0.89 20.63
C ARG A 96 -7.85 1.31 21.90
N MET A 97 -8.66 2.37 21.84
CA MET A 97 -9.39 2.88 23.01
C MET A 97 -10.37 1.88 23.63
N ILE A 98 -10.96 1.01 22.81
CA ILE A 98 -11.98 0.04 23.25
C ILE A 98 -11.55 -1.42 23.05
N ASN A 99 -10.30 -1.63 22.61
CA ASN A 99 -9.74 -2.94 22.27
C ASN A 99 -10.67 -3.81 21.39
N SER A 100 -11.37 -3.18 20.45
CA SER A 100 -12.28 -3.86 19.53
C SER A 100 -11.64 -4.01 18.17
N THR A 101 -11.77 -5.18 17.55
CA THR A 101 -11.23 -5.45 16.21
C THR A 101 -12.34 -5.71 15.22
N ASP A 102 -12.40 -4.86 14.20
CA ASP A 102 -13.24 -5.05 13.03
C ASP A 102 -12.48 -5.84 11.97
N ARG A 103 -13.22 -6.65 11.20
CA ARG A 103 -12.71 -7.29 9.99
C ARG A 103 -13.36 -6.68 8.76
N GLY A 104 -12.60 -6.64 7.68
CA GLY A 104 -13.06 -6.14 6.41
C GLY A 104 -12.48 -6.92 5.23
N LYS A 105 -12.99 -6.59 4.06
CA LYS A 105 -12.47 -7.07 2.78
C LYS A 105 -12.21 -5.86 1.90
N CYS A 106 -11.06 -5.86 1.25
CA CYS A 106 -10.68 -4.85 0.28
C CYS A 106 -10.87 -5.37 -1.15
N SER A 107 -11.15 -4.45 -2.06
CA SER A 107 -11.00 -4.61 -3.50
C SER A 107 -9.92 -3.66 -3.99
N VAL A 108 -9.13 -4.09 -4.99
CA VAL A 108 -8.19 -3.20 -5.67
C VAL A 108 -8.96 -2.36 -6.67
N ASP A 109 -8.73 -1.06 -6.60
CA ASP A 109 -9.32 -0.07 -7.50
C ASP A 109 -8.32 0.31 -8.61
N PRO A 110 -8.80 0.70 -9.79
CA PRO A 110 -7.94 1.30 -10.79
C PRO A 110 -7.30 2.59 -10.25
N ALA A 111 -6.07 2.86 -10.68
CA ALA A 111 -5.41 4.11 -10.33
C ALA A 111 -6.27 5.31 -10.79
N PRO A 112 -6.49 6.32 -9.92
CA PRO A 112 -7.31 7.47 -10.27
C PRO A 112 -6.66 8.26 -11.41
N LYS A 113 -7.47 8.62 -12.41
CA LYS A 113 -7.04 9.51 -13.49
C LYS A 113 -6.76 10.89 -12.90
N ARG A 114 -5.52 11.36 -13.06
CA ARG A 114 -5.14 12.71 -12.69
C ARG A 114 -5.62 13.70 -13.75
N ALA A 115 -6.26 14.76 -13.31
CA ALA A 115 -6.67 15.86 -14.19
C ALA A 115 -5.60 16.96 -14.29
N PHE A 116 -4.61 16.96 -13.38
CA PHE A 116 -3.52 17.91 -13.27
C PHE A 116 -2.24 17.20 -12.80
#